data_AF-A0A645GLD9-F1
#
_entry.id   AF-A0A645GLD9-F1
#
_cell.length_a   1.000
_cell.length_b   1.000
_cell.length_c   1.000
_cell.angle_alpha   90.00
_cell.angle_beta   90.00
_cell.angle_gamma   90.00
#
_symmetry.space_group_name_H-M   'P 1'
#
loop_
_entity.id
_entity.type
_entity.pdbx_description
1 polymer ?
#
loop_
_entity_poly.entity_id
_entity_poly.type
_entity_poly.pdbx_seq_one_letter_code
_entity_poly.pdbx_strand_id
1 'polypeptide(L)'
;MDNHVADSYYYFKNEYYQYLIDNLKPNLIIFYAYLDSVPIGASMFLYNENFIHYHLSGTLYEYRNYASSNLILASAAQWASKKGIKKFHLGGGVQNEDNLFNFKKSFNKNGIIPYYIGKIIFDLERYNYLLHLRQEKDSSFDINNNNLIQYRKIPPIII
;
A
#
# COMPACT_ATOMS: atom_id res chain seq x y z
N MET A 1 -6.19 -8.39 8.07
CA MET A 1 -7.20 -7.54 7.43
C MET A 1 -8.60 -7.76 8.02
N ASP A 2 -8.75 -8.54 9.10
CA ASP A 2 -10.07 -8.80 9.72
C ASP A 2 -10.54 -7.72 10.70
N ASN A 3 -9.68 -6.74 11.04
CA ASN A 3 -10.00 -5.69 12.01
C ASN A 3 -10.74 -4.48 11.41
N HIS A 4 -10.80 -4.39 10.09
CA HIS A 4 -11.58 -3.40 9.36
C HIS A 4 -12.24 -4.16 8.22
N VAL A 5 -13.53 -3.97 7.99
CA VAL A 5 -14.29 -4.59 6.90
C VAL A 5 -13.66 -4.18 5.56
N ALA A 6 -12.56 -4.83 5.18
CA ALA A 6 -11.86 -4.60 3.94
C ALA A 6 -12.71 -5.24 2.85
N ASP A 7 -13.15 -4.42 1.91
CA ASP A 7 -13.90 -4.87 0.75
C ASP A 7 -13.17 -6.06 0.09
N SER A 8 -13.94 -7.03 -0.41
CA SER A 8 -13.47 -8.16 -1.21
C SER A 8 -12.43 -7.78 -2.29
N TYR A 9 -12.49 -6.52 -2.75
CA TYR A 9 -11.51 -5.86 -3.60
C TYR A 9 -10.04 -5.99 -3.13
N TYR A 10 -9.77 -6.01 -1.82
CA TYR A 10 -8.43 -6.09 -1.26
C TYR A 10 -7.87 -7.52 -1.16
N TYR A 11 -8.68 -8.53 -1.47
CA TYR A 11 -8.25 -9.92 -1.53
C TYR A 11 -7.87 -10.28 -2.95
N PHE A 12 -6.57 -10.14 -3.25
CA PHE A 12 -6.03 -10.56 -4.54
C PHE A 12 -6.12 -12.08 -4.68
N LYS A 13 -6.48 -12.55 -5.88
CA LYS A 13 -6.44 -13.97 -6.23
C LYS A 13 -5.01 -14.42 -6.52
N ASN A 14 -4.76 -15.73 -6.52
CA ASN A 14 -3.43 -16.32 -6.73
C ASN A 14 -2.77 -15.87 -8.04
N GLU A 15 -3.56 -15.63 -9.09
CA GLU A 15 -3.09 -15.18 -10.39
C GLU A 15 -2.37 -13.83 -10.31
N TYR A 16 -2.79 -12.96 -9.39
CA TYR A 16 -2.13 -11.67 -9.18
C TYR A 16 -0.72 -11.84 -8.61
N TYR A 17 -0.56 -12.68 -7.60
CA TYR A 17 0.75 -12.95 -7.01
C TYR A 17 1.68 -13.64 -8.02
N GLN A 18 1.15 -14.60 -8.77
CA GLN A 18 1.90 -15.30 -9.81
C GLN A 18 2.36 -14.32 -10.90
N TYR A 19 1.47 -13.43 -11.35
CA TYR A 19 1.83 -12.38 -12.30
C TYR A 19 2.98 -11.50 -11.79
N LEU A 20 2.95 -11.06 -10.52
CA LEU A 20 4.03 -10.26 -9.96
C LEU A 20 5.35 -11.04 -9.94
N ILE A 21 5.32 -12.30 -9.53
CA ILE A 21 6.52 -13.15 -9.48
C ILE A 21 7.10 -13.35 -10.88
N ASP A 22 6.27 -13.61 -11.89
CA ASP A 22 6.73 -13.92 -13.23
C ASP A 22 7.25 -12.68 -13.97
N ASN A 23 6.63 -11.52 -13.75
CA ASN A 23 6.94 -10.31 -14.52
C ASN A 23 7.90 -9.35 -13.80
N LEU A 24 8.00 -9.42 -12.46
CA LEU A 24 8.81 -8.50 -11.66
C LEU A 24 9.93 -9.18 -10.88
N LYS A 25 10.21 -10.47 -11.14
CA LYS A 25 11.22 -11.27 -10.44
C LYS A 25 12.55 -10.54 -10.15
N PRO A 26 13.16 -9.79 -11.09
CA PRO A 26 14.43 -9.10 -10.81
C PRO A 26 14.31 -8.02 -9.74
N ASN A 27 13.13 -7.44 -9.59
CA ASN A 27 12.83 -6.29 -8.74
C ASN A 27 11.82 -6.62 -7.63
N LEU A 28 11.65 -7.90 -7.32
CA LEU A 28 10.71 -8.40 -6.33
C LEU A 28 11.44 -9.29 -5.31
N ILE A 29 11.16 -9.08 -4.03
CA ILE A 29 11.67 -9.94 -2.95
C ILE A 29 10.57 -10.22 -1.94
N ILE A 30 10.51 -11.46 -1.46
CA ILE A 30 9.57 -11.90 -0.45
C ILE A 30 10.35 -12.29 0.80
N PHE A 31 9.94 -11.73 1.94
CA PHE A 31 10.45 -12.11 3.26
C PHE A 31 9.39 -12.92 3.99
N TYR A 32 9.83 -13.98 4.65
CA TYR A 32 8.99 -14.83 5.50
C TYR A 32 9.54 -14.79 6.93
N ALA A 33 8.66 -14.68 7.91
CA ALA A 33 8.97 -14.88 9.32
C ALA A 33 8.51 -16.28 9.73
N TYR A 34 9.43 -17.08 10.27
CA TYR A 34 9.16 -18.43 10.75
C TYR A 34 9.14 -18.46 12.27
N LEU A 35 8.16 -19.18 12.82
CA LEU A 35 8.22 -19.72 14.18
C LEU A 35 8.42 -21.22 14.03
N ASP A 36 9.57 -21.70 14.47
CA ASP A 36 10.06 -23.05 14.17
C ASP A 36 10.06 -23.33 12.66
N SER A 37 9.12 -24.15 12.18
CA SER A 37 8.95 -24.50 10.76
C SER A 37 7.71 -23.90 10.11
N VAL A 38 6.94 -23.07 10.84
CA VAL A 38 5.69 -22.48 10.36
C VAL A 38 5.92 -21.04 9.90
N PRO A 39 5.61 -20.67 8.65
CA PRO A 39 5.65 -19.29 8.21
C PRO A 39 4.46 -18.52 8.81
N ILE A 40 4.73 -17.75 9.86
CA ILE A 40 3.71 -17.00 10.61
C ILE A 40 3.42 -15.61 10.02
N GLY A 41 4.25 -15.17 9.07
CA GLY A 41 4.03 -13.94 8.32
C GLY A 41 4.89 -13.86 7.08
N ALA A 42 4.43 -13.10 6.09
CA ALA A 42 5.15 -12.85 4.87
C ALA A 42 4.85 -11.45 4.34
N SER A 43 5.87 -10.84 3.72
CA SER A 43 5.69 -9.58 3.00
C SER A 43 6.46 -9.56 1.70
N MET A 44 5.82 -8.99 0.68
CA MET A 44 6.36 -8.82 -0.66
C MET A 44 6.77 -7.36 -0.86
N PHE A 45 7.99 -7.18 -1.35
CA PHE A 45 8.58 -5.88 -1.61
C PHE A 45 8.96 -5.75 -3.07
N LEU A 46 8.68 -4.57 -3.63
CA LEU A 46 9.21 -4.14 -4.92
C LEU A 46 10.41 -3.24 -4.68
N TYR A 47 11.46 -3.33 -5.47
CA TYR A 47 12.67 -2.54 -5.23
C TYR A 47 13.44 -2.18 -6.50
N ASN A 48 14.20 -1.11 -6.42
CA ASN A 48 15.23 -0.73 -7.38
C ASN A 48 16.44 -0.15 -6.63
N GLU A 49 17.42 0.40 -7.36
CA GLU A 49 18.63 1.03 -6.82
C GLU A 49 18.35 2.16 -5.81
N ASN A 50 17.18 2.81 -5.91
CA ASN A 50 16.85 4.02 -5.16
C ASN A 50 15.96 3.76 -3.94
N PHE A 51 14.97 2.87 -4.09
CA PHE A 51 14.00 2.59 -3.03
C PHE A 51 13.54 1.13 -2.99
N ILE A 52 13.08 0.71 -1.81
CA ILE A 52 12.28 -0.48 -1.58
C ILE A 52 10.87 -0.07 -1.16
N HIS A 53 9.85 -0.74 -1.69
CA HIS A 53 8.44 -0.45 -1.48
C HIS A 53 7.74 -1.66 -0.86
N TYR A 54 7.09 -1.45 0.28
CA TYR A 54 6.28 -2.43 0.98
C TYR A 54 4.93 -2.61 0.30
N HIS A 55 4.80 -3.62 -0.56
CA HIS A 55 3.65 -3.79 -1.46
C HIS A 55 2.51 -4.58 -0.81
N LEU A 56 2.80 -5.80 -0.35
CA LEU A 56 1.80 -6.69 0.25
C LEU A 56 2.35 -7.32 1.52
N SER A 57 1.46 -7.59 2.48
CA SER A 57 1.82 -8.29 3.71
C SER A 57 0.66 -9.07 4.26
N GLY A 58 0.97 -10.22 4.85
CA GLY A 58 0.02 -11.04 5.59
C GLY A 58 0.70 -11.66 6.80
N THR A 59 -0.07 -11.81 7.88
CA THR A 59 0.32 -12.54 9.08
C THR A 59 -0.80 -13.50 9.44
N LEU A 60 -0.45 -14.70 9.87
CA LEU A 60 -1.43 -15.63 10.44
C LEU A 60 -2.04 -15.02 11.71
N TYR A 61 -3.37 -15.04 11.81
CA TYR A 61 -4.12 -14.33 12.84
C TYR A 61 -3.77 -14.82 14.25
N GLU A 62 -3.62 -16.14 14.40
CA GLU A 62 -3.27 -16.81 15.64
C GLU A 62 -1.86 -16.47 16.15
N TYR A 63 -0.99 -15.93 15.29
CA TYR A 63 0.38 -15.53 15.64
C TYR A 63 0.60 -14.02 15.71
N ARG A 64 -0.47 -13.21 15.70
CA ARG A 64 -0.36 -11.73 15.71
C ARG A 64 0.45 -11.15 16.89
N ASN A 65 0.50 -11.87 18.01
CA ASN A 65 1.23 -11.45 19.22
C ASN A 65 2.76 -11.58 19.08
N TYR A 66 3.27 -12.25 18.04
CA TYR A 66 4.71 -12.43 17.80
C TYR A 66 5.34 -11.29 16.98
N ALA A 67 4.55 -10.28 16.57
CA ALA A 67 5.03 -9.10 15.84
C ALA A 67 5.87 -9.43 14.59
N SER A 68 5.48 -10.48 13.84
CA SER A 68 6.21 -10.96 12.65
C SER A 68 6.44 -9.88 11.59
N SER A 69 5.48 -8.97 11.39
CA SER A 69 5.62 -7.83 10.48
C SER A 69 6.79 -6.91 10.85
N ASN A 70 7.05 -6.70 12.15
CA ASN A 70 8.15 -5.84 12.60
C ASN A 70 9.50 -6.47 12.28
N LEU A 71 9.62 -7.79 12.51
CA LEU A 71 10.82 -8.55 12.15
C LEU A 71 11.06 -8.51 10.63
N ILE A 72 10.02 -8.71 9.84
CA ILE A 72 10.12 -8.67 8.37
C ILE A 72 10.57 -7.29 7.90
N LEU A 73 9.97 -6.21 8.41
CA LEU A 73 10.32 -4.85 8.00
C LEU A 73 11.74 -4.46 8.41
N ALA A 74 12.17 -4.83 9.62
CA ALA A 74 13.54 -4.62 10.06
C ALA A 74 14.54 -5.39 9.17
N SER A 75 14.22 -6.65 8.85
CA SER A 75 15.05 -7.50 7.99
C SER A 75 15.15 -6.97 6.56
N ALA A 76 14.02 -6.53 5.99
CA ALA A 76 13.97 -5.89 4.68
C ALA A 76 14.78 -4.59 4.66
N ALA A 77 14.76 -3.81 5.74
CA ALA A 77 15.47 -2.54 5.82
C ALA A 77 16.99 -2.76 5.88
N GLN A 78 17.43 -3.75 6.65
CA GLN A 78 18.83 -4.17 6.67
C GLN A 78 19.29 -4.71 5.31
N TRP A 79 18.46 -5.52 4.65
CA TRP A 79 18.77 -6.03 3.32
C TRP A 79 18.89 -4.91 2.28
N ALA A 80 17.97 -3.93 2.29
CA ALA A 80 17.98 -2.79 1.39
C ALA A 80 19.23 -1.92 1.61
N SER A 81 19.56 -1.67 2.89
CA SER A 81 20.77 -0.93 3.28
C SER A 81 22.05 -1.60 2.77
N LYS A 82 22.17 -2.94 2.90
CA LYS A 82 23.30 -3.71 2.35
C LYS A 82 23.44 -3.62 0.84
N LYS A 83 22.34 -3.36 0.12
CA LYS A 83 22.33 -3.11 -1.34
C LYS A 83 22.60 -1.65 -1.72
N GLY A 84 22.76 -0.74 -0.75
CA GLY A 84 22.94 0.70 -1.01
C GLY A 84 21.63 1.45 -1.29
N ILE A 85 20.47 0.81 -1.12
CA ILE A 85 19.15 1.41 -1.30
C ILE A 85 18.88 2.36 -0.13
N LYS A 86 18.59 3.63 -0.43
CA LYS A 86 18.54 4.71 0.58
C LYS A 86 17.14 5.03 1.11
N LYS A 87 16.08 4.58 0.41
CA LYS A 87 14.69 4.92 0.76
C LYS A 87 13.87 3.66 0.98
N PHE A 88 13.08 3.68 2.05
CA PHE A 88 12.12 2.63 2.36
C PHE A 88 10.72 3.24 2.36
N HIS A 89 9.91 2.89 1.36
CA HIS A 89 8.53 3.31 1.24
C HIS A 89 7.61 2.29 1.90
N LEU A 90 7.03 2.65 3.04
CA LEU A 90 6.11 1.78 3.80
C LEU A 90 4.65 1.84 3.32
N GLY A 91 4.39 2.50 2.18
CA GLY A 91 3.05 2.89 1.76
C GLY A 91 2.48 4.02 2.64
N GLY A 92 1.24 4.41 2.44
CA GLY A 92 0.49 5.40 3.20
C GLY A 92 -0.54 4.80 4.15
N GLY A 93 -1.15 5.67 4.94
CA GLY A 93 -2.09 5.32 6.00
C GLY A 93 -3.53 5.31 5.49
N VAL A 94 -4.41 4.63 6.22
CA VAL A 94 -5.86 4.66 5.94
C VAL A 94 -6.44 6.00 6.40
N GLN A 95 -5.90 6.56 7.48
CA GLN A 95 -6.27 7.87 8.03
C GLN A 95 -5.04 8.62 8.53
N ASN A 96 -5.16 9.95 8.65
CA ASN A 96 -4.20 10.75 9.40
C ASN A 96 -4.22 10.26 10.87
N GLU A 97 -3.03 9.99 11.42
CA GLU A 97 -2.81 9.65 12.84
C GLU A 97 -3.38 8.31 13.33
N ASP A 98 -3.60 7.34 12.45
CA ASP A 98 -3.96 5.97 12.86
C ASP A 98 -2.76 5.17 13.43
N ASN A 99 -3.03 3.97 13.97
CA ASN A 99 -1.98 3.08 14.48
C ASN A 99 -0.93 2.74 13.40
N LEU A 100 -1.34 2.70 12.13
CA LEU A 100 -0.45 2.44 10.99
C LEU A 100 0.50 3.63 10.73
N PHE A 101 0.02 4.86 10.89
CA PHE A 101 0.82 6.07 10.83
C PHE A 101 1.86 6.10 11.97
N ASN A 102 1.45 5.83 13.21
CA ASN A 102 2.37 5.77 14.36
C ASN A 102 3.43 4.68 14.19
N PHE A 103 3.02 3.52 13.67
CA PHE A 103 3.93 2.45 13.30
C PHE A 103 5.00 2.93 12.29
N LYS A 104 4.58 3.55 11.18
CA LYS A 104 5.49 4.08 10.14
C LYS A 104 6.41 5.18 10.66
N LYS A 105 5.87 6.08 11.47
CA LYS A 105 6.63 7.16 12.11
C LYS A 105 7.76 6.64 12.98
N SER A 106 7.57 5.49 13.65
CA SER A 106 8.62 4.88 14.48
C SER A 106 9.89 4.50 13.68
N PHE A 107 9.79 4.31 12.36
CA PHE A 107 10.93 3.99 11.51
C PHE A 107 11.71 5.21 11.01
N ASN A 108 11.14 6.42 11.05
CA ASN A 108 11.84 7.63 10.59
C ASN A 108 12.15 8.58 11.75
N LYS A 109 13.38 8.52 12.25
CA LYS A 109 13.88 9.40 13.32
C LYS A 109 13.97 10.87 12.90
N ASN A 110 13.98 11.17 11.60
CA ASN A 110 14.09 12.52 11.06
C ASN A 110 12.72 13.18 10.82
N GLY A 111 11.62 12.55 11.28
CA GLY A 111 10.28 13.11 11.20
C GLY A 111 9.50 12.74 9.94
N ILE A 112 8.50 13.55 9.61
CA ILE A 112 7.57 13.29 8.50
C ILE A 112 8.15 13.89 7.21
N ILE A 113 8.14 13.12 6.13
CA ILE A 113 8.56 13.57 4.80
C ILE A 113 7.31 14.03 4.03
N PRO A 114 7.36 15.15 3.27
CA PRO A 114 6.24 15.55 2.43
C PRO A 114 5.87 14.47 1.41
N TYR A 115 4.56 14.24 1.23
CA TYR A 115 4.00 13.40 0.18
C TYR A 115 3.18 14.25 -0.78
N TYR A 116 3.21 13.90 -2.07
CA TYR A 116 2.56 14.66 -3.12
C TYR A 116 1.72 13.74 -3.99
N ILE A 117 0.52 14.20 -4.33
CA ILE A 117 -0.37 13.54 -5.28
C ILE A 117 -0.50 14.45 -6.50
N GLY A 118 -0.19 13.92 -7.69
CA GLY A 118 -0.36 14.62 -8.96
C GLY A 118 -1.67 14.23 -9.64
N LYS A 119 -2.33 15.21 -10.28
CA LYS A 119 -3.51 15.01 -11.12
C LYS A 119 -3.34 15.79 -12.42
N ILE A 120 -3.60 15.13 -13.55
CA ILE A 120 -3.60 15.74 -14.88
C ILE A 120 -4.92 15.37 -15.56
N ILE A 121 -5.60 16.37 -16.13
CA ILE A 121 -6.78 16.17 -16.97
C ILE A 121 -6.33 16.30 -18.41
N PHE A 122 -6.31 15.18 -19.14
CA PHE A 122 -5.88 15.13 -20.54
C PHE A 122 -6.95 15.59 -21.53
N ASP A 123 -8.23 15.37 -21.19
CA ASP A 123 -9.39 15.74 -22.00
C ASP A 123 -10.44 16.34 -21.08
N LEU A 124 -10.55 17.68 -21.12
CA LEU A 124 -11.43 18.42 -20.22
C LEU A 124 -12.90 18.19 -20.53
N GLU A 125 -13.25 18.02 -21.81
CA GLU A 125 -14.63 17.84 -22.24
C GLU A 125 -15.18 16.50 -21.73
N ARG A 126 -14.45 15.40 -21.99
CA ARG A 126 -14.84 14.07 -21.49
C ARG A 126 -14.79 14.00 -19.97
N TYR A 127 -13.84 14.69 -19.34
CA TYR A 127 -13.76 14.75 -17.89
C TYR A 127 -15.02 15.39 -17.28
N ASN A 128 -15.46 16.53 -17.81
CA ASN A 128 -16.68 17.21 -17.38
C ASN A 128 -17.92 16.37 -17.66
N TYR A 129 -17.98 15.71 -18.83
CA TYR A 129 -19.06 14.78 -19.15
C TYR A 129 -19.21 13.67 -18.10
N LEU A 130 -18.10 13.06 -17.65
CA LEU A 130 -18.12 12.03 -16.60
C LEU A 130 -18.58 12.57 -15.23
N LEU A 131 -18.24 13.82 -14.90
CA LEU A 131 -18.73 14.47 -13.69
C LEU A 131 -20.24 14.69 -13.72
N HIS A 132 -20.77 15.18 -14.84
CA HIS A 132 -22.21 15.37 -15.01
C HIS A 132 -22.97 14.04 -14.96
N LEU A 133 -22.50 13.01 -15.68
CA LEU A 133 -23.08 11.67 -15.59
C LEU A 133 -23.12 11.14 -14.15
N ARG A 134 -22.09 11.43 -13.35
CA ARG A 134 -22.06 11.02 -11.94
C ARG A 134 -23.11 11.75 -11.12
N GLN A 135 -23.25 13.06 -11.31
CA GLN A 135 -24.23 13.89 -10.61
C GLN A 135 -25.68 13.51 -10.95
N GLU A 136 -25.95 13.13 -12.20
CA GLU A 136 -27.26 12.61 -12.63
C GLU A 136 -27.61 11.27 -11.96
N LYS A 137 -26.62 10.40 -11.76
CA LYS A 137 -26.81 9.07 -11.16
C LYS A 137 -26.86 9.09 -9.64
N ASP A 138 -26.23 10.06 -9.01
CA ASP A 138 -26.09 10.18 -7.56
C ASP A 138 -26.25 11.66 -7.18
N SER A 139 -27.47 12.03 -6.79
CA SER A 139 -27.80 13.41 -6.41
C SER A 139 -27.06 13.90 -5.16
N SER A 140 -26.45 13.01 -4.39
CA SER A 140 -25.59 13.34 -3.25
C SER A 140 -24.13 13.61 -3.65
N PHE A 141 -23.78 13.44 -4.92
CA PHE A 141 -22.43 13.63 -5.42
C PHE A 141 -22.02 15.11 -5.42
N ASP A 142 -20.95 15.42 -4.70
CA ASP A 142 -20.30 16.73 -4.76
C ASP A 142 -19.28 16.79 -5.89
N ILE A 143 -19.54 17.64 -6.89
CA ILE A 143 -18.63 17.86 -8.03
C ILE A 143 -17.30 18.49 -7.63
N ASN A 144 -17.27 19.21 -6.49
CA ASN A 144 -16.08 19.89 -5.97
C ASN A 144 -15.29 19.04 -4.97
N ASN A 145 -15.56 17.73 -4.91
CA ASN A 145 -14.85 16.84 -4.00
C ASN A 145 -13.33 16.78 -4.29
N ASN A 146 -12.57 16.38 -3.26
CA ASN A 146 -11.11 16.28 -3.31
C ASN A 146 -10.60 14.87 -3.69
N ASN A 147 -11.45 14.00 -4.25
CA ASN A 147 -11.02 12.67 -4.66
C ASN A 147 -10.08 12.77 -5.87
N LEU A 148 -9.06 11.90 -5.89
CA LEU A 148 -8.08 11.85 -6.99
C LEU A 148 -8.77 11.67 -8.36
N ILE A 149 -9.78 10.80 -8.39
CA ILE A 149 -10.65 10.60 -9.54
C ILE A 149 -12.05 11.10 -9.15
N GLN A 150 -12.31 12.41 -9.32
CA GLN A 150 -13.51 13.07 -8.77
C GLN A 150 -14.81 12.37 -9.17
N TYR A 151 -14.96 11.93 -10.42
CA TYR A 151 -16.16 11.26 -10.92
C TYR A 151 -16.33 9.80 -10.44
N ARG A 152 -15.34 9.24 -9.74
CA ARG A 152 -15.44 7.90 -9.14
C ARG A 152 -15.56 8.01 -7.61
N LYS A 153 -16.58 7.36 -7.06
CA LYS A 153 -16.64 7.03 -5.64
C LYS A 153 -15.79 5.76 -5.40
N ILE A 154 -14.47 5.86 -5.61
CA ILE A 154 -13.56 4.82 -5.10
C ILE A 154 -13.42 5.12 -3.61
N PRO A 155 -13.50 4.13 -2.70
CA PRO A 155 -12.93 4.32 -1.37
C PRO A 155 -11.50 4.90 -1.53
N PRO A 156 -11.05 5.80 -0.64
CA PRO A 156 -9.75 6.43 -0.77
C PRO A 156 -8.70 5.38 -1.12
N ILE A 157 -7.97 5.61 -2.22
CA ILE A 157 -6.89 4.72 -2.62
C ILE A 157 -5.85 4.85 -1.52
N ILE A 158 -5.76 3.84 -0.67
CA ILE A 158 -4.74 3.72 0.36
C ILE A 158 -3.47 3.29 -0.38
N ILE A 159 -2.67 4.24 -0.85
CA ILE A 159 -1.28 4.00 -1.32
C ILE A 159 -0.36 4.26 -0.17
#